data_AF-A0A4U2D3B2-F1
#
_entry.id   AF-A0A4U2D3B2-F1
#
_cell.length_a   1.000
_cell.length_b   1.000
_cell.length_c   1.000
_cell.angle_alpha   90.00
_cell.angle_beta   90.00
_cell.angle_gamma   90.00
#
_symmetry.space_group_name_H-M   'P 1'
#
loop_
_entity.id
_entity.type
_entity.pdbx_description
1 polymer ?
#
loop_
_entity_poly.entity_id
_entity_poly.type
_entity_poly.pdbx_seq_one_letter_code
_entity_poly.pdbx_strand_id
1 'polypeptide(L)'
;MEIPVKRCTSIALKKVFHALGEARLLFMEHRVNEFLRTVDDQIEELSLDEVEKINAFLSNEQSKKVLSDYAEAITNTSSDIAIRALALLFIDDRQFNFNKHLKSRFITCINGVDDLKINLFLELSTLKKSQRKTIYPMYHIDHLNFDSLNLGVDIDELFSYVEDFTRRGLLLRDPSQVSDAEMYEPNEQEWSVSFGISSTLQRFAALLRKAKYLHGK
;
A
#
# COMPACT_ATOMS: atom_id res chain seq x y z
N MET A 1 -26.89 -6.96 -51.02
CA MET A 1 -27.12 -5.82 -50.10
C MET A 1 -25.91 -5.75 -49.19
N GLU A 2 -24.91 -4.96 -49.55
CA GLU A 2 -23.68 -4.80 -48.77
C GLU A 2 -23.93 -3.80 -47.64
N ILE A 3 -23.69 -4.22 -46.40
CA ILE A 3 -23.75 -3.35 -45.24
C ILE A 3 -22.40 -2.61 -45.19
N PRO A 4 -22.37 -1.27 -45.33
CA PRO A 4 -21.11 -0.55 -45.27
C PRO A 4 -20.66 -0.48 -43.80
N VAL A 5 -19.62 -1.25 -43.46
CA VAL A 5 -18.93 -1.12 -42.17
C VAL A 5 -18.16 0.21 -42.20
N LYS A 6 -18.79 1.27 -41.67
CA LYS A 6 -18.16 2.58 -41.49
C LYS A 6 -16.91 2.42 -40.64
N ARG A 7 -15.74 2.77 -41.21
CA ARG A 7 -14.44 2.96 -40.54
C ARG A 7 -14.45 4.14 -39.54
N CYS A 8 -15.41 4.18 -38.62
CA CYS A 8 -15.50 5.21 -37.58
C CYS A 8 -14.69 4.86 -36.31
N THR A 9 -14.24 3.60 -36.21
CA THR A 9 -13.49 3.05 -35.08
C THR A 9 -12.07 3.61 -34.94
N SER A 10 -11.39 3.98 -36.04
CA SER A 10 -9.98 4.38 -35.98
C SER A 10 -9.74 5.75 -35.32
N ILE A 11 -10.62 6.73 -35.55
CA ILE A 11 -10.46 8.09 -35.00
C ILE A 11 -10.86 8.13 -33.53
N ALA A 12 -11.99 7.51 -33.17
CA ALA A 12 -12.44 7.43 -31.78
C ALA A 12 -11.43 6.66 -30.90
N LEU A 13 -10.91 5.53 -31.40
CA LEU A 13 -9.90 4.74 -30.70
C LEU A 13 -8.60 5.52 -30.48
N LYS A 14 -8.13 6.28 -31.48
CA LYS A 14 -6.96 7.17 -31.34
C LYS A 14 -7.17 8.25 -30.28
N LYS A 15 -8.36 8.87 -30.24
CA LYS A 15 -8.70 9.88 -29.22
C LYS A 15 -8.73 9.28 -27.82
N VAL A 16 -9.29 8.07 -27.66
CA VAL A 16 -9.28 7.36 -26.38
C VAL A 16 -7.85 7.03 -25.94
N PHE A 17 -7.01 6.48 -26.82
CA PHE A 17 -5.61 6.20 -26.49
C PHE A 17 -4.83 7.46 -26.12
N HIS A 18 -5.05 8.57 -26.83
CA HIS A 18 -4.44 9.85 -26.50
C HIS A 18 -4.87 10.34 -25.12
N ALA A 19 -6.18 10.36 -24.85
CA ALA A 19 -6.71 10.81 -23.56
C ALA A 19 -6.22 9.93 -22.39
N LEU A 20 -6.17 8.61 -22.58
CA LEU A 20 -5.60 7.69 -21.58
C LEU A 20 -4.10 7.93 -21.37
N GLY A 21 -3.36 8.22 -22.44
CA GLY A 21 -1.93 8.56 -22.37
C GLY A 21 -1.68 9.86 -21.62
N GLU A 22 -2.42 10.93 -21.94
CA GLU A 22 -2.36 12.22 -21.25
C GLU A 22 -2.74 12.10 -19.78
N ALA A 23 -3.85 11.42 -19.48
CA ALA A 23 -4.29 11.20 -18.11
C ALA A 23 -3.23 10.43 -17.30
N ARG A 24 -2.62 9.40 -17.89
CA ARG A 24 -1.53 8.66 -17.24
C ARG A 24 -0.33 9.56 -16.93
N LEU A 25 0.11 10.37 -17.89
CA LEU A 25 1.26 11.26 -17.69
C LEU A 25 0.97 12.31 -16.61
N LEU A 26 -0.19 12.95 -16.65
CA LEU A 26 -0.63 13.92 -15.65
C LEU A 26 -0.67 13.30 -14.25
N PHE A 27 -1.22 12.09 -14.11
CA PHE A 27 -1.24 11.40 -12.82
C PHE A 27 0.15 10.99 -12.34
N MET A 28 1.03 10.54 -13.23
CA MET A 28 2.42 10.22 -12.86
C MET A 28 3.15 11.47 -12.35
N GLU A 29 3.00 12.60 -13.04
CA GLU A 29 3.58 13.89 -12.65
C GLU A 29 3.04 14.34 -11.28
N HIS A 30 1.72 14.26 -11.08
CA HIS A 30 1.10 14.58 -9.80
C HIS A 30 1.68 13.76 -8.65
N ARG A 31 1.83 12.44 -8.82
CA ARG A 31 2.38 11.54 -7.78
C ARG A 31 3.83 11.85 -7.45
N VAL A 32 4.64 12.17 -8.46
CA VAL A 32 6.02 12.59 -8.26
C VAL A 32 6.07 13.93 -7.52
N ASN A 33 5.21 14.88 -7.87
CA ASN A 33 5.14 16.18 -7.20
C ASN A 33 4.70 16.05 -5.73
N GLU A 34 3.73 15.18 -5.43
CA GLU A 34 3.31 14.90 -4.04
C GLU A 34 4.45 14.27 -3.23
N PHE A 35 5.20 13.34 -3.82
CA PHE A 35 6.39 12.78 -3.19
C PHE A 35 7.42 13.88 -2.89
N LEU A 36 7.79 14.68 -3.90
CA LEU A 36 8.82 15.72 -3.78
C LEU A 36 8.40 16.79 -2.76
N ARG A 37 7.15 17.25 -2.82
CA ARG A 37 6.61 18.20 -1.84
C ARG A 37 6.73 17.67 -0.41
N THR A 38 6.41 16.39 -0.21
CA THR A 38 6.54 15.77 1.12
C THR A 38 8.00 15.65 1.56
N VAL A 39 8.93 15.38 0.63
CA VAL A 39 10.37 15.39 0.92
C VAL A 39 10.81 16.81 1.30
N ASP A 40 10.44 17.82 0.52
CA ASP A 40 10.80 19.22 0.75
C ASP A 40 10.27 19.71 2.12
N ASP A 41 8.99 19.48 2.41
CA ASP A 41 8.34 19.86 3.68
C ASP A 41 9.00 19.21 4.91
N GLN A 42 9.68 18.08 4.74
CA GLN A 42 10.28 17.33 5.84
C GLN A 42 11.81 17.46 5.88
N ILE A 43 12.47 17.81 4.77
CA ILE A 43 13.90 18.10 4.71
C ILE A 43 14.25 19.29 5.60
N GLU A 44 13.37 20.28 5.73
CA GLU A 44 13.59 21.43 6.62
C GLU A 44 13.69 21.03 8.11
N GLU A 45 13.14 19.87 8.49
CA GLU A 45 13.24 19.31 9.85
C GLU A 45 14.49 18.44 10.06
N LEU A 46 15.26 18.16 9.01
CA LEU A 46 16.45 17.31 9.07
C LEU A 46 17.69 18.08 9.52
N SER A 47 18.59 17.36 10.17
CA SER A 47 19.94 17.86 10.46
C SER A 47 20.81 17.88 9.20
N LEU A 48 21.88 18.69 9.22
CA LEU A 48 22.84 18.75 8.11
C LEU A 48 23.47 17.38 7.80
N ASP A 49 23.75 16.56 8.82
CA ASP A 49 24.29 15.20 8.65
C ASP A 49 23.31 14.27 7.92
N GLU A 50 22.01 14.43 8.14
CA GLU A 50 20.97 13.65 7.43
C GLU A 50 20.85 14.09 5.97
N VAL A 51 20.93 15.40 5.70
CA VAL A 51 20.93 15.94 4.33
C VAL A 51 22.17 15.45 3.55
N GLU A 52 23.35 15.45 4.18
CA GLU A 52 24.57 14.92 3.57
C GLU A 52 24.44 13.43 3.23
N LYS A 53 23.81 12.63 4.08
CA LYS A 53 23.54 11.21 3.79
C LYS A 53 22.60 11.03 2.60
N ILE A 54 21.57 11.86 2.46
CA ILE A 54 20.68 11.84 1.29
C ILE A 54 21.47 12.19 0.02
N ASN A 55 22.27 13.25 0.04
CA ASN A 55 23.09 13.67 -1.10
C ASN A 55 24.12 12.60 -1.50
N ALA A 56 24.76 11.96 -0.53
CA ALA A 56 25.67 10.84 -0.75
C ALA A 56 24.93 9.63 -1.33
N PHE A 57 23.72 9.34 -0.85
CA PHE A 57 22.88 8.27 -1.38
C PHE A 57 22.48 8.53 -2.84
N LEU A 58 22.08 9.76 -3.18
CA LEU A 58 21.71 10.16 -4.55
C LEU A 58 22.88 10.12 -5.54
N SER A 59 24.09 10.41 -5.07
CA SER A 59 25.30 10.44 -5.90
C SER A 59 25.95 9.05 -6.09
N ASN A 60 25.45 8.02 -5.41
CA ASN A 60 26.03 6.68 -5.43
C ASN A 60 25.40 5.79 -6.50
N GLU A 61 26.23 5.28 -7.42
CA GLU A 61 25.82 4.33 -8.47
C GLU A 61 25.09 3.09 -7.93
N GLN A 62 25.49 2.58 -6.75
CA GLN A 62 24.85 1.42 -6.12
C GLN A 62 23.43 1.70 -5.64
N SER A 63 23.08 2.98 -5.44
CA SER A 63 21.75 3.42 -5.02
C SER A 63 20.76 3.49 -6.19
N LYS A 64 21.22 3.49 -7.45
CA LYS A 64 20.36 3.61 -8.63
C LYS A 64 19.26 2.55 -8.69
N LYS A 65 19.54 1.32 -8.25
CA LYS A 65 18.51 0.26 -8.16
C LYS A 65 17.40 0.64 -7.17
N VAL A 66 17.78 1.11 -5.98
CA VAL A 66 16.81 1.50 -4.95
C VAL A 66 16.02 2.72 -5.40
N LEU A 67 16.67 3.69 -6.06
CA LEU A 67 15.99 4.85 -6.66
C LEU A 67 15.00 4.42 -7.75
N SER A 68 15.34 3.41 -8.55
CA SER A 68 14.41 2.82 -9.53
C SER A 68 13.21 2.18 -8.85
N ASP A 69 13.41 1.43 -7.76
CA ASP A 69 12.32 0.81 -7.00
C ASP A 69 11.37 1.89 -6.41
N TYR A 70 11.92 3.01 -5.92
CA TYR A 70 11.13 4.16 -5.49
C TYR A 70 10.37 4.79 -6.66
N ALA A 71 11.03 5.06 -7.79
CA ALA A 71 10.39 5.67 -8.95
C ALA A 71 9.23 4.81 -9.48
N GLU A 72 9.42 3.50 -9.54
CA GLU A 72 8.37 2.55 -9.90
C GLU A 72 7.20 2.61 -8.91
N ALA A 73 7.48 2.53 -7.60
CA ALA A 73 6.44 2.58 -6.59
C ALA A 73 5.67 3.91 -6.60
N ILE A 74 6.35 5.06 -6.73
CA ILE A 74 5.72 6.38 -6.79
C ILE A 74 4.81 6.48 -8.02
N THR A 75 5.28 6.04 -9.18
CA THR A 75 4.54 6.21 -10.44
C THR A 75 3.36 5.24 -10.57
N ASN A 76 3.43 4.05 -9.97
CA ASN A 76 2.37 3.04 -10.05
C ASN A 76 1.34 3.10 -8.91
N THR A 77 1.69 3.67 -7.77
CA THR A 77 0.80 3.75 -6.59
C THR A 77 -0.21 4.89 -6.73
N SER A 78 -1.48 4.60 -6.46
CA SER A 78 -2.56 5.60 -6.58
C SER A 78 -2.94 6.25 -5.27
N SER A 79 -2.46 5.72 -4.15
CA SER A 79 -2.67 6.27 -2.81
C SER A 79 -1.69 7.41 -2.49
N ASP A 80 -2.22 8.59 -2.20
CA ASP A 80 -1.43 9.73 -1.73
C ASP A 80 -0.80 9.45 -0.35
N ILE A 81 -1.50 8.69 0.50
CA ILE A 81 -0.99 8.23 1.80
C ILE A 81 0.26 7.38 1.60
N ALA A 82 0.23 6.44 0.66
CA ALA A 82 1.37 5.58 0.38
C ALA A 82 2.53 6.35 -0.26
N ILE A 83 2.25 7.31 -1.15
CA ILE A 83 3.28 8.19 -1.76
C ILE A 83 3.98 9.03 -0.68
N ARG A 84 3.22 9.60 0.26
CA ARG A 84 3.78 10.33 1.41
C ARG A 84 4.59 9.42 2.32
N ALA A 85 4.13 8.19 2.55
CA ALA A 85 4.89 7.22 3.32
C ALA A 85 6.23 6.84 2.64
N LEU A 86 6.25 6.74 1.30
CA LEU A 86 7.50 6.57 0.54
C LEU A 86 8.45 7.74 0.74
N ALA A 87 7.95 8.99 0.73
CA ALA A 87 8.76 10.18 0.98
C ALA A 87 9.38 10.15 2.39
N LEU A 88 8.58 9.86 3.42
CA LEU A 88 9.06 9.72 4.80
C LEU A 88 10.09 8.59 4.96
N LEU A 89 9.92 7.48 4.23
CA LEU A 89 10.88 6.37 4.21
C LEU A 89 12.18 6.74 3.49
N PHE A 90 12.09 7.55 2.44
CA PHE A 90 13.21 8.01 1.64
C PHE A 90 14.15 8.90 2.45
N ILE A 91 13.59 9.85 3.20
CA ILE A 91 14.35 10.78 4.04
C ILE A 91 14.82 10.21 5.38
N ASP A 92 14.56 8.92 5.64
CA ASP A 92 14.85 8.30 6.94
C ASP A 92 14.22 9.05 8.13
N ASP A 93 12.91 9.31 8.04
CA ASP A 93 12.19 10.04 9.08
C ASP A 93 12.53 9.52 10.49
N ARG A 94 12.99 10.44 11.35
CA ARG A 94 13.52 10.17 12.70
C ARG A 94 12.61 9.32 13.60
N GLN A 95 11.30 9.28 13.35
CA GLN A 95 10.37 8.46 14.13
C GLN A 95 10.44 6.97 13.74
N PHE A 96 11.11 6.63 12.64
CA PHE A 96 11.15 5.28 12.10
C PHE A 96 12.57 4.85 11.70
N ASN A 97 13.10 3.81 12.35
CA ASN A 97 14.42 3.26 12.02
C ASN A 97 14.32 2.01 11.13
N PHE A 98 14.18 2.16 9.81
CA PHE A 98 14.11 1.04 8.87
C PHE A 98 15.48 0.73 8.25
N ASN A 99 15.95 -0.51 8.43
CA ASN A 99 17.12 -0.98 7.68
C ASN A 99 16.80 -1.17 6.19
N LYS A 100 17.85 -1.32 5.37
CA LYS A 100 17.73 -1.48 3.90
C LYS A 100 16.74 -2.57 3.48
N HIS A 101 16.72 -3.71 4.16
CA HIS A 101 15.80 -4.81 3.86
C HIS A 101 14.34 -4.43 4.14
N LEU A 102 14.08 -3.80 5.29
CA LEU A 102 12.73 -3.35 5.66
C LEU A 102 12.23 -2.25 4.73
N LYS A 103 13.10 -1.33 4.29
CA LYS A 103 12.74 -0.32 3.29
C LYS A 103 12.32 -0.96 1.97
N SER A 104 13.17 -1.84 1.42
CA SER A 104 12.88 -2.54 0.16
C SER A 104 11.59 -3.36 0.25
N ARG A 105 11.37 -4.04 1.38
CA ARG A 105 10.11 -4.75 1.64
C ARG A 105 8.92 -3.79 1.64
N PHE A 106 8.99 -2.67 2.35
CA PHE A 106 7.89 -1.69 2.39
C PHE A 106 7.54 -1.15 1.00
N ILE A 107 8.54 -0.73 0.23
CA ILE A 107 8.37 -0.24 -1.16
C ILE A 107 7.62 -1.29 -2.00
N THR A 108 8.01 -2.56 -1.89
CA THR A 108 7.35 -3.67 -2.59
C THR A 108 5.91 -3.86 -2.14
N CYS A 109 5.66 -3.83 -0.82
CA CYS A 109 4.34 -4.05 -0.23
C CYS A 109 3.30 -3.01 -0.72
N ILE A 110 3.70 -1.75 -0.83
CA ILE A 110 2.80 -0.62 -1.11
C ILE A 110 2.71 -0.24 -2.59
N ASN A 111 3.57 -0.82 -3.44
CA ASN A 111 3.55 -0.57 -4.88
C ASN A 111 2.18 -0.89 -5.50
N GLY A 112 1.56 0.09 -6.16
CA GLY A 112 0.28 -0.08 -6.85
C GLY A 112 -0.91 -0.24 -5.91
N VAL A 113 -0.80 0.22 -4.66
CA VAL A 113 -1.91 0.23 -3.70
C VAL A 113 -2.72 1.54 -3.84
N ASP A 114 -4.01 1.47 -3.53
CA ASP A 114 -4.96 2.59 -3.51
C ASP A 114 -5.33 3.00 -2.08
N ASP A 115 -6.00 4.14 -1.92
CA ASP A 115 -6.35 4.66 -0.60
C ASP A 115 -7.33 3.77 0.16
N LEU A 116 -8.24 3.08 -0.55
CA LEU A 116 -9.19 2.15 0.08
C LEU A 116 -8.42 1.04 0.80
N LYS A 117 -7.47 0.42 0.12
CA LYS A 117 -6.60 -0.62 0.66
C LYS A 117 -5.71 -0.13 1.80
N ILE A 118 -5.11 1.05 1.67
CA ILE A 118 -4.31 1.62 2.76
C ILE A 118 -5.19 1.86 3.99
N ASN A 119 -6.38 2.45 3.82
CA ASN A 119 -7.30 2.69 4.92
C ASN A 119 -7.75 1.38 5.57
N LEU A 120 -8.13 0.38 4.79
CA LEU A 120 -8.49 -0.93 5.32
C LEU A 120 -7.33 -1.55 6.11
N PHE A 121 -6.11 -1.56 5.56
CA PHE A 121 -4.94 -2.07 6.29
C PHE A 121 -4.71 -1.34 7.62
N LEU A 122 -4.88 -0.02 7.64
CA LEU A 122 -4.77 0.78 8.86
C LEU A 122 -5.82 0.37 9.89
N GLU A 123 -7.09 0.15 9.51
CA GLU A 123 -8.14 -0.32 10.40
C GLU A 123 -7.89 -1.76 10.88
N LEU A 124 -7.50 -2.67 9.99
CA LEU A 124 -7.15 -4.05 10.38
C LEU A 124 -6.02 -4.07 11.43
N SER A 125 -5.09 -3.11 11.37
CA SER A 125 -3.97 -3.00 12.30
C SER A 125 -4.32 -2.42 13.68
N THR A 126 -5.53 -1.87 13.87
CA THR A 126 -6.04 -1.38 15.18
C THR A 126 -6.93 -2.39 15.89
N LEU A 127 -7.34 -3.47 15.21
CA LEU A 127 -8.23 -4.48 15.77
C LEU A 127 -7.69 -5.09 17.06
N LYS A 128 -8.60 -5.61 17.87
CA LYS A 128 -8.23 -6.34 19.09
C LYS A 128 -7.57 -7.66 18.72
N LYS A 129 -6.39 -7.91 19.29
CA LYS A 129 -5.66 -9.17 19.13
C LYS A 129 -6.48 -10.34 19.69
N SER A 130 -6.47 -11.45 18.98
CA SER A 130 -6.93 -12.74 19.49
C SER A 130 -6.09 -13.17 20.69
N GLN A 131 -6.70 -13.96 21.59
CA GLN A 131 -6.00 -14.55 22.73
C GLN A 131 -5.12 -15.76 22.34
N ARG A 132 -5.20 -16.20 21.08
CA ARG A 132 -4.39 -17.30 20.55
C ARG A 132 -2.89 -16.98 20.65
N LYS A 133 -2.13 -17.90 21.23
CA LYS A 133 -0.66 -17.82 21.32
C LYS A 133 -0.05 -18.38 20.04
N THR A 134 0.47 -17.51 19.19
CA THR A 134 1.24 -17.91 18.00
C THR A 134 2.54 -17.09 17.94
N ILE A 135 3.36 -17.30 16.90
CA ILE A 135 4.63 -16.58 16.69
C ILE A 135 4.46 -15.08 16.42
N TYR A 136 3.25 -14.60 16.13
CA TYR A 136 2.90 -13.18 16.00
C TYR A 136 1.45 -12.92 16.42
N PRO A 137 1.08 -11.69 16.79
CA PRO A 137 -0.31 -11.37 17.10
C PRO A 137 -1.26 -11.73 15.94
N MET A 138 -2.30 -12.50 16.26
CA MET A 138 -3.37 -12.87 15.34
C MET A 138 -4.60 -12.00 15.57
N TYR A 139 -5.36 -11.79 14.50
CA TYR A 139 -6.60 -11.05 14.46
C TYR A 139 -7.63 -11.92 13.75
N HIS A 140 -8.89 -11.74 14.14
CA HIS A 140 -9.99 -12.58 13.67
C HIS A 140 -11.19 -11.69 13.41
N ILE A 141 -11.77 -11.85 12.21
CA ILE A 141 -13.02 -11.22 11.82
C ILE A 141 -13.97 -12.34 11.46
N ASP A 142 -15.19 -12.28 11.96
CA ASP A 142 -16.22 -13.28 11.75
C ASP A 142 -17.56 -12.59 11.49
N HIS A 143 -18.56 -13.38 11.10
CA HIS A 143 -19.92 -12.93 10.91
C HIS A 143 -20.55 -12.24 12.15
N LEU A 144 -20.01 -12.45 13.36
CA LEU A 144 -20.55 -11.84 14.59
C LEU A 144 -20.00 -10.43 14.82
N ASN A 145 -18.76 -10.18 14.42
CA ASN A 145 -18.09 -8.91 14.69
C ASN A 145 -18.00 -7.98 13.48
N PHE A 146 -18.11 -8.49 12.25
CA PHE A 146 -17.87 -7.74 11.02
C PHE A 146 -18.63 -6.40 10.94
N ASP A 147 -19.95 -6.44 11.13
CA ASP A 147 -20.80 -5.24 11.05
C ASP A 147 -20.40 -4.18 12.09
N SER A 148 -19.95 -4.62 13.28
CA SER A 148 -19.52 -3.71 14.35
C SER A 148 -18.17 -3.04 14.09
N LEU A 149 -17.34 -3.63 13.22
CA LEU A 149 -16.03 -3.09 12.88
C LEU A 149 -16.09 -1.93 11.87
N ASN A 150 -17.21 -1.80 11.13
CA ASN A 150 -17.43 -0.73 10.15
C ASN A 150 -16.22 -0.49 9.23
N LEU A 151 -15.73 -1.55 8.59
CA LEU A 151 -14.49 -1.53 7.81
C LEU A 151 -14.61 -0.80 6.46
N GLY A 152 -15.82 -0.39 6.07
CA GLY A 152 -16.07 0.32 4.81
C GLY A 152 -15.92 -0.54 3.56
N VAL A 153 -15.96 -1.85 3.70
CA VAL A 153 -15.89 -2.85 2.62
C VAL A 153 -16.96 -3.92 2.86
N ASP A 154 -17.38 -4.61 1.82
CA ASP A 154 -18.24 -5.79 1.95
C ASP A 154 -17.43 -7.06 2.29
N ILE A 155 -18.13 -8.19 2.44
CA ILE A 155 -17.52 -9.47 2.83
C ILE A 155 -16.59 -9.99 1.71
N ASP A 156 -17.02 -9.93 0.45
CA ASP A 156 -16.24 -10.40 -0.70
C ASP A 156 -14.95 -9.58 -0.87
N GLU A 157 -15.07 -8.27 -0.70
CA GLU A 157 -13.96 -7.32 -0.67
C GLU A 157 -13.00 -7.62 0.49
N LEU A 158 -13.51 -7.89 1.69
CA LEU A 158 -12.67 -8.24 2.85
C LEU A 158 -11.80 -9.45 2.55
N PHE A 159 -12.38 -10.55 2.05
CA PHE A 159 -11.61 -11.76 1.71
C PHE A 159 -10.57 -11.49 0.62
N SER A 160 -10.98 -10.82 -0.46
CA SER A 160 -10.09 -10.44 -1.56
C SER A 160 -8.92 -9.57 -1.09
N TYR A 161 -9.18 -8.56 -0.27
CA TYR A 161 -8.16 -7.65 0.23
C TYR A 161 -7.25 -8.30 1.27
N VAL A 162 -7.76 -9.15 2.18
CA VAL A 162 -6.91 -9.90 3.10
C VAL A 162 -5.95 -10.82 2.33
N GLU A 163 -6.42 -11.47 1.27
CA GLU A 163 -5.57 -12.30 0.40
C GLU A 163 -4.53 -11.45 -0.36
N ASP A 164 -4.93 -10.32 -0.94
CA ASP A 164 -4.03 -9.37 -1.60
C ASP A 164 -2.96 -8.85 -0.62
N PHE A 165 -3.34 -8.42 0.58
CA PHE A 165 -2.41 -7.98 1.61
C PHE A 165 -1.45 -9.09 2.04
N THR A 166 -1.93 -10.32 2.13
CA THR A 166 -1.08 -11.48 2.44
C THR A 166 -0.06 -11.72 1.33
N ARG A 167 -0.49 -11.69 0.06
CA ARG A 167 0.41 -11.83 -1.12
C ARG A 167 1.44 -10.71 -1.20
N ARG A 168 1.03 -9.49 -0.85
CA ARG A 168 1.92 -8.31 -0.77
C ARG A 168 2.84 -8.33 0.44
N GLY A 169 2.58 -9.19 1.42
CA GLY A 169 3.34 -9.25 2.68
C GLY A 169 3.02 -8.13 3.67
N LEU A 170 1.84 -7.50 3.53
CA LEU A 170 1.24 -6.55 4.49
C LEU A 170 0.47 -7.25 5.62
N LEU A 171 -0.03 -8.47 5.38
CA LEU A 171 -0.58 -9.38 6.39
C LEU A 171 0.18 -10.71 6.37
N LEU A 172 0.08 -11.47 7.46
CA LEU A 172 0.64 -12.81 7.58
C LEU A 172 -0.50 -13.85 7.61
N ARG A 173 -0.29 -15.00 6.98
CA ARG A 173 -1.22 -16.13 7.07
C ARG A 173 -1.30 -16.66 8.49
N ASP A 174 -2.42 -17.24 8.88
CA ASP A 174 -2.47 -18.00 10.13
C ASP A 174 -1.60 -19.26 10.00
N PRO A 175 -0.56 -19.45 10.84
CA PRO A 175 0.30 -20.63 10.76
C PRO A 175 -0.41 -21.93 11.18
N SER A 176 -1.57 -21.83 11.83
CA SER A 176 -2.40 -22.98 12.22
C SER A 176 -3.37 -23.44 11.13
N GLN A 177 -3.58 -22.63 10.08
CA GLN A 177 -4.35 -23.04 8.93
C GLN A 177 -3.47 -23.88 8.00
N VAL A 178 -3.60 -25.21 8.15
CA VAL A 178 -2.92 -26.19 7.31
C VAL A 178 -3.77 -26.44 6.07
N SER A 179 -3.33 -25.93 4.91
CA SER A 179 -3.91 -26.11 3.57
C SER A 179 -5.23 -25.38 3.28
N ASP A 180 -5.47 -25.10 1.99
CA ASP A 180 -6.46 -24.19 1.39
C ASP A 180 -7.96 -24.52 1.63
N ALA A 181 -8.34 -25.11 2.77
CA ALA A 181 -9.59 -25.85 2.91
C ALA A 181 -10.69 -25.26 3.80
N GLU A 182 -10.51 -24.13 4.49
CA GLU A 182 -11.55 -23.63 5.43
C GLU A 182 -11.84 -22.11 5.29
N MET A 183 -11.74 -21.53 4.09
CA MET A 183 -12.37 -20.21 3.87
C MET A 183 -13.90 -20.30 3.78
N TYR A 184 -14.44 -21.50 3.56
CA TYR A 184 -15.85 -21.76 3.43
C TYR A 184 -16.21 -23.04 4.21
N GLU A 185 -16.49 -22.92 5.51
CA GLU A 185 -17.46 -23.87 6.07
C GLU A 185 -18.80 -23.55 5.39
N PRO A 186 -19.47 -24.52 4.73
CA PRO A 186 -20.58 -24.28 3.82
C PRO A 186 -21.91 -23.97 4.56
N ASN A 187 -21.86 -23.16 5.59
CA ASN A 187 -23.01 -22.53 6.22
C ASN A 187 -22.92 -21.02 5.94
N GLU A 188 -23.93 -20.46 5.28
CA GLU A 188 -24.02 -19.00 4.95
C GLU A 188 -23.88 -18.08 6.18
N GLN A 189 -23.83 -18.64 7.39
CA GLN A 189 -23.79 -17.93 8.66
C GLN A 189 -22.50 -18.11 9.46
N GLU A 190 -21.50 -18.87 8.99
CA GLU A 190 -20.29 -19.18 9.79
C GLU A 190 -18.99 -18.93 9.01
N TRP A 191 -18.87 -17.76 8.38
CA TRP A 191 -17.61 -17.34 7.78
C TRP A 191 -16.68 -16.67 8.79
N SER A 192 -15.38 -16.82 8.58
CA SER A 192 -14.36 -16.07 9.31
C SER A 192 -13.08 -15.90 8.51
N VAL A 193 -12.31 -14.86 8.83
CA VAL A 193 -10.98 -14.61 8.29
C VAL A 193 -10.00 -14.34 9.42
N SER A 194 -8.84 -14.99 9.35
CA SER A 194 -7.77 -14.86 10.34
C SER A 194 -6.48 -14.41 9.67
N PHE A 195 -5.82 -13.44 10.28
CA PHE A 195 -4.56 -12.90 9.75
C PHE A 195 -3.65 -12.43 10.88
N GLY A 196 -2.35 -12.38 10.60
CA GLY A 196 -1.32 -11.96 11.52
C GLY A 196 -0.75 -10.59 11.18
N ILE A 197 -0.43 -9.80 12.20
CA ILE A 197 0.31 -8.53 12.05
C ILE A 197 1.46 -8.52 13.05
N SER A 198 2.68 -8.69 12.53
CA SER A 198 3.91 -8.68 13.33
C SER A 198 4.28 -7.26 13.78
N SER A 199 5.27 -7.15 14.67
CA SER A 199 5.84 -5.85 15.09
C SER A 199 6.38 -5.04 13.91
N THR A 200 6.91 -5.70 12.88
CA THR A 200 7.38 -5.02 11.65
C THR A 200 6.21 -4.41 10.88
N LEU A 201 5.12 -5.15 10.72
CA LEU A 201 3.93 -4.68 10.02
C LEU A 201 3.21 -3.57 10.80
N GLN A 202 3.24 -3.63 12.13
CA GLN A 202 2.77 -2.54 12.98
C GLN A 202 3.59 -1.25 12.78
N ARG A 203 4.90 -1.36 12.53
CA ARG A 203 5.74 -0.20 12.17
C ARG A 203 5.40 0.35 10.78
N PHE A 204 5.07 -0.51 9.81
CA PHE A 204 4.57 -0.07 8.51
C PHE A 204 3.25 0.67 8.64
N ALA A 205 2.31 0.15 9.45
CA ALA A 205 1.07 0.83 9.76
C ALA A 205 1.32 2.18 10.45
N ALA A 206 2.27 2.27 11.38
CA ALA A 206 2.62 3.53 12.04
C ALA A 206 3.18 4.58 11.04
N LEU A 207 4.01 4.17 10.09
CA LEU A 207 4.49 5.06 9.01
C LEU A 207 3.32 5.57 8.15
N LEU A 208 2.42 4.68 7.74
CA LEU A 208 1.22 5.03 6.98
C LEU A 208 0.27 5.94 7.76
N ARG A 209 0.12 5.76 9.08
CA ARG A 209 -0.67 6.68 9.92
C ARG A 209 -0.07 8.07 9.97
N LYS A 210 1.25 8.19 10.09
CA LYS A 210 1.92 9.49 10.02
C LYS A 210 1.68 10.14 8.65
N ALA A 211 1.87 9.39 7.57
CA ALA A 211 1.62 9.88 6.22
C ALA A 211 0.17 10.35 6.02
N LYS A 212 -0.82 9.59 6.54
CA LYS A 212 -2.24 9.96 6.52
C LYS A 212 -2.51 11.24 7.31
N TYR A 213 -1.87 11.42 8.46
CA TYR A 213 -1.98 12.65 9.25
C TYR A 213 -1.42 13.87 8.51
N LEU A 214 -0.31 13.71 7.77
CA LEU A 214 0.26 14.77 6.94
C LEU A 214 -0.55 15.07 5.68
N HIS A 215 -1.28 14.07 5.15
CA HIS A 215 -2.18 14.28 4.01
C HIS A 215 -3.40 15.15 4.35
N GLY A 216 -3.88 15.10 5.60
CA GLY A 216 -5.02 15.89 6.06
C GLY A 216 -4.69 17.30 6.56
N LYS A 217 -3.43 17.76 6.43
CA LYS A 217 -2.98 19.11 6.74
C LYS A 217 -2.90 19.96 5.49
#